data_AF-A0A7V4BSZ5-F1
#
_entry.id   AF-A0A7V4BSZ5-F1
#
_cell.length_a   1.000
_cell.length_b   1.000
_cell.length_c   1.000
_cell.angle_alpha   90.00
_cell.angle_beta   90.00
_cell.angle_gamma   90.00
#
_symmetry.space_group_name_H-M   'P 1'
#
loop_
_entity.id
_entity.type
_entity.pdbx_description
1 polymer ?
#
loop_
_entity_poly.entity_id
_entity_poly.type
_entity_poly.pdbx_seq_one_letter_code
_entity_poly.pdbx_strand_id
1 'polypeptide(L)'
;MKKLIAALILLACSIWMKGQQYLLQQYFDQGNTLPEGWELKADSPYTSASNSGTSIPALKFSATGHYMITPFFNGATDLSFWIKGVSTDTLSVFIVEGLKDNEWIEIKKICPILRTGQKYQISLPDNVIRLRFSYIKSSGNVAFDDLVLSRPSRPPQILSGKMVKISDYTAEVEITADTSGTIAYMVVPDSVSQPEIVHMLHFDQYPYLNAIADSGHVGFKSTTVRLKLTNLTPSIHYWIFLLATGSKNNTDDSSKLLTLSF
;
A
#
# COMPACT_ATOMS: atom_id res chain seq x y z
N MET A 1 23.01 -28.79 27.48
CA MET A 1 23.74 -27.58 27.02
C MET A 1 23.54 -27.45 25.51
N LYS A 2 22.46 -26.81 25.04
CA LYS A 2 22.41 -25.43 24.50
C LYS A 2 23.65 -25.02 23.67
N LYS A 3 23.50 -24.94 22.34
CA LYS A 3 23.85 -23.80 21.45
C LYS A 3 23.10 -23.95 20.11
N LEU A 4 21.85 -23.48 20.03
CA LEU A 4 21.39 -22.41 19.12
C LEU A 4 22.50 -21.60 18.42
N ILE A 5 22.45 -21.53 17.09
CA ILE A 5 22.78 -20.36 16.24
C ILE A 5 21.85 -20.47 15.01
N ALA A 6 20.66 -19.88 15.08
CA ALA A 6 20.26 -18.60 14.48
C ALA A 6 20.01 -18.69 12.95
N ALA A 7 18.76 -19.04 12.60
CA ALA A 7 18.20 -18.77 11.29
C ALA A 7 18.08 -17.25 11.11
N LEU A 8 18.82 -16.70 10.14
CA LEU A 8 18.70 -15.31 9.74
C LEU A 8 17.41 -15.18 8.92
N ILE A 9 16.29 -14.94 9.61
CA ILE A 9 15.07 -14.46 8.98
C ILE A 9 15.39 -13.05 8.50
N LEU A 10 15.54 -12.89 7.17
CA LEU A 10 15.49 -11.60 6.50
C LEU A 10 14.08 -11.05 6.71
N LEU A 11 13.91 -10.39 7.85
CA LEU A 11 12.77 -9.51 8.09
C LEU A 11 12.97 -8.35 7.11
N ALA A 12 12.28 -8.41 5.97
CA ALA A 12 12.08 -7.22 5.15
C ALA A 12 11.35 -6.21 6.03
N CYS A 13 12.13 -5.35 6.68
CA CYS A 13 11.66 -4.19 7.39
C CYS A 13 11.14 -3.25 6.32
N SER A 14 9.88 -3.43 5.92
CA SER A 14 9.15 -2.44 5.15
C SER A 14 9.00 -1.24 6.09
N ILE A 15 9.94 -0.32 6.03
CA ILE A 15 9.78 1.02 6.60
C ILE A 15 8.57 1.59 5.86
N TRP A 16 7.43 1.63 6.55
CA TRP A 16 6.20 2.25 6.06
C TRP A 16 6.52 3.72 5.79
N MET A 17 6.66 4.10 4.52
CA MET A 17 6.45 5.50 4.14
C MET A 17 4.96 5.75 4.38
N LYS A 18 4.65 6.29 5.56
CA LYS A 18 3.31 6.45 6.10
C LYS A 18 2.48 7.32 5.15
N GLY A 19 1.54 6.72 4.41
CA GLY A 19 0.60 7.40 3.52
C GLY A 19 0.39 6.77 2.14
N GLN A 20 1.14 5.72 1.77
CA GLN A 20 0.96 5.00 0.51
C GLN A 20 0.68 3.51 0.72
N GLN A 21 -0.24 2.96 -0.08
CA GLN A 21 -0.44 1.52 -0.24
C GLN A 21 0.37 1.06 -1.46
N TYR A 22 1.28 0.11 -1.26
CA TYR A 22 1.97 -0.56 -2.36
C TYR A 22 1.06 -1.60 -3.00
N LEU A 23 1.00 -1.60 -4.33
CA LEU A 23 0.17 -2.50 -5.13
C LEU A 23 1.02 -3.51 -5.90
N LEU A 24 2.21 -3.10 -6.30
CA LEU A 24 3.19 -3.95 -6.97
C LEU A 24 4.58 -3.46 -6.58
N GLN A 25 5.47 -4.40 -6.25
CA GLN A 25 6.87 -4.13 -5.95
C GLN A 25 7.74 -5.17 -6.63
N GLN A 26 8.80 -4.72 -7.30
CA GLN A 26 9.78 -5.59 -7.90
C GLN A 26 11.18 -4.94 -7.78
N TYR A 27 12.03 -5.57 -6.97
CA TYR A 27 13.40 -5.15 -6.69
C TYR A 27 14.43 -5.92 -7.52
N PHE A 28 13.97 -6.85 -8.38
CA PHE A 28 14.80 -7.62 -9.30
C PHE A 28 15.98 -8.38 -8.66
N ASP A 29 15.89 -8.68 -7.35
CA ASP A 29 16.90 -9.38 -6.57
C ASP A 29 17.09 -10.86 -6.99
N GLN A 30 16.20 -11.37 -7.86
CA GLN A 30 16.31 -12.66 -8.56
C GLN A 30 16.66 -12.51 -10.06
N GLY A 31 17.16 -11.33 -10.47
CA GLY A 31 17.54 -11.01 -11.85
C GLY A 31 16.36 -11.01 -12.80
N ASN A 32 16.50 -11.77 -13.90
CA ASN A 32 15.48 -11.86 -14.94
C ASN A 32 14.34 -12.85 -14.58
N THR A 33 14.40 -13.48 -13.41
CA THR A 33 13.35 -14.38 -12.93
C THR A 33 12.23 -13.54 -12.32
N LEU A 34 11.16 -13.33 -13.10
CA LEU A 34 10.00 -12.55 -12.67
C LEU A 34 8.83 -13.46 -12.28
N PRO A 35 7.92 -13.00 -11.39
CA PRO A 35 6.66 -13.69 -11.13
C PRO A 35 5.81 -13.87 -12.41
N GLU A 36 4.76 -14.67 -12.31
CA GLU A 36 3.80 -14.84 -13.40
C GLU A 36 3.15 -13.51 -13.83
N GLY A 37 2.84 -13.39 -15.13
CA GLY A 37 2.16 -12.23 -15.72
C GLY A 37 3.08 -11.09 -16.18
N TRP A 38 4.38 -11.18 -15.88
CA TRP A 38 5.39 -10.27 -16.43
C TRP A 38 5.84 -10.73 -17.83
N GLU A 39 6.16 -9.77 -18.69
CA GLU A 39 6.84 -10.02 -19.95
C GLU A 39 8.19 -9.29 -19.93
N LEU A 40 9.27 -9.97 -20.31
CA LEU A 40 10.61 -9.40 -20.26
C LEU A 40 11.41 -9.78 -21.50
N LYS A 41 12.03 -8.77 -22.11
CA LYS A 41 13.09 -8.93 -23.10
C LYS A 41 14.28 -8.09 -22.67
N ALA A 42 15.26 -8.75 -22.05
CA ALA A 42 16.46 -8.15 -21.51
C ALA A 42 17.65 -9.12 -21.61
N ASP A 43 18.88 -8.59 -21.46
CA ASP A 43 20.09 -9.40 -21.34
C ASP A 43 20.30 -9.87 -19.90
N SER A 44 21.36 -10.65 -19.65
CA SER A 44 21.82 -10.97 -18.29
C SER A 44 21.92 -9.71 -17.41
N PRO A 45 21.40 -9.77 -16.18
CA PRO A 45 21.24 -8.59 -15.33
C PRO A 45 22.59 -8.03 -14.85
N TYR A 46 22.58 -6.80 -14.35
CA TYR A 46 23.73 -6.19 -13.69
C TYR A 46 23.84 -6.67 -12.25
N THR A 47 24.92 -7.36 -11.91
CA THR A 47 25.16 -7.93 -10.57
C THR A 47 26.06 -7.08 -9.68
N SER A 48 26.50 -5.91 -10.17
CA SER A 48 27.35 -4.99 -9.41
C SER A 48 26.52 -3.92 -8.69
N ALA A 49 26.89 -3.61 -7.45
CA ALA A 49 26.27 -2.51 -6.69
C ALA A 49 26.30 -1.16 -7.43
N SER A 50 27.36 -0.89 -8.20
CA SER A 50 27.49 0.37 -8.95
C SER A 50 26.44 0.54 -10.06
N ASN A 51 25.79 -0.53 -10.50
CA ASN A 51 24.80 -0.53 -11.57
C ASN A 51 23.46 -1.14 -11.12
N SER A 52 23.19 -1.14 -9.81
CA SER A 52 21.91 -1.56 -9.25
C SER A 52 21.37 -0.49 -8.30
N GLY A 53 20.07 -0.58 -7.99
CA GLY A 53 19.40 0.23 -7.00
C GLY A 53 19.69 -0.28 -5.59
N THR A 54 18.63 -0.44 -4.80
CA THR A 54 18.74 -0.85 -3.39
C THR A 54 19.14 -2.32 -3.27
N SER A 55 18.47 -3.18 -4.03
CA SER A 55 18.78 -4.61 -4.09
C SER A 55 19.61 -4.91 -5.34
N ILE A 56 20.39 -5.99 -5.30
CA ILE A 56 21.17 -6.47 -6.45
C ILE A 56 20.58 -7.82 -6.84
N PRO A 57 20.41 -8.13 -8.14
CA PRO A 57 20.82 -7.36 -9.32
C PRO A 57 19.75 -6.41 -9.90
N ALA A 58 20.13 -5.60 -10.90
CA ALA A 58 19.22 -4.79 -11.72
C ALA A 58 19.03 -5.36 -13.13
N LEU A 59 17.88 -5.09 -13.76
CA LEU A 59 17.64 -5.46 -15.16
C LEU A 59 18.57 -4.70 -16.11
N LYS A 60 19.03 -5.37 -17.18
CA LYS A 60 19.91 -4.81 -18.20
C LYS A 60 19.21 -4.70 -19.56
N PHE A 61 18.87 -3.48 -19.96
CA PHE A 61 18.44 -3.19 -21.33
C PHE A 61 19.64 -2.76 -22.17
N SER A 62 20.06 -3.60 -23.10
CA SER A 62 21.32 -3.46 -23.84
C SER A 62 21.14 -3.30 -25.36
N ALA A 63 19.91 -3.41 -25.86
CA ALA A 63 19.59 -3.22 -27.26
C ALA A 63 18.25 -2.50 -27.44
N THR A 64 18.07 -1.90 -28.61
CA THR A 64 16.78 -1.32 -29.02
C THR A 64 15.70 -2.40 -29.05
N GLY A 65 14.53 -2.08 -28.50
CA GLY A 65 13.42 -3.02 -28.39
C GLY A 65 13.57 -4.03 -27.26
N HIS A 66 14.52 -3.84 -26.35
CA HIS A 66 14.45 -4.43 -25.02
C HIS A 66 13.33 -3.75 -24.24
N TYR A 67 12.56 -4.55 -23.52
CA TYR A 67 11.41 -4.06 -22.78
C TYR A 67 11.07 -4.92 -21.57
N MET A 68 10.23 -4.37 -20.70
CA MET A 68 9.51 -5.10 -19.66
C MET A 68 8.06 -4.62 -19.64
N ILE A 69 7.12 -5.54 -19.46
CA ILE A 69 5.70 -5.24 -19.24
C ILE A 69 5.28 -5.84 -17.91
N THR A 70 4.60 -5.03 -17.08
CA THR A 70 4.04 -5.48 -15.80
C THR A 70 2.88 -6.47 -16.01
N PRO A 71 2.53 -7.27 -14.99
CA PRO A 71 1.22 -7.87 -14.92
C PRO A 71 0.14 -6.79 -14.87
N PHE A 72 -1.11 -7.21 -15.03
CA PHE A 72 -2.25 -6.33 -14.76
C PHE A 72 -2.24 -5.89 -13.29
N PHE A 73 -2.52 -4.61 -13.06
CA PHE A 73 -2.75 -4.04 -11.75
C PHE A 73 -4.00 -3.16 -11.77
N ASN A 74 -4.50 -2.82 -10.58
CA ASN A 74 -5.69 -1.97 -10.46
C ASN A 74 -5.45 -0.85 -9.43
N GLY A 75 -5.79 0.37 -9.81
CA GLY A 75 -5.87 1.52 -8.92
C GLY A 75 -4.54 2.14 -8.51
N ALA A 76 -3.45 1.88 -9.24
CA ALA A 76 -2.19 2.59 -9.00
C ALA A 76 -2.29 4.03 -9.51
N THR A 77 -1.91 4.99 -8.68
CA THR A 77 -1.86 6.42 -9.01
C THR A 77 -0.42 6.94 -9.05
N ASP A 78 0.52 6.18 -8.51
CA ASP A 78 1.91 6.55 -8.36
C ASP A 78 2.82 5.42 -8.84
N LEU A 79 3.82 5.79 -9.64
CA LEU A 79 4.91 4.94 -10.11
C LEU A 79 6.23 5.50 -9.58
N SER A 80 7.08 4.62 -9.05
CA SER A 80 8.49 4.94 -8.85
C SER A 80 9.40 3.81 -9.31
N PHE A 81 10.59 4.16 -9.78
CA PHE A 81 11.63 3.21 -10.17
C PHE A 81 12.99 3.90 -10.15
N TRP A 82 14.04 3.11 -10.09
CA TRP A 82 15.42 3.54 -10.26
C TRP A 82 15.91 3.20 -11.67
N ILE A 83 16.69 4.10 -12.26
CA ILE A 83 17.32 3.90 -13.57
C ILE A 83 18.71 4.52 -13.61
N LYS A 84 19.61 3.91 -14.37
CA LYS A 84 20.94 4.45 -14.68
C LYS A 84 21.36 4.12 -16.10
N GLY A 85 21.89 5.10 -16.80
CA GLY A 85 22.63 4.90 -18.05
C GLY A 85 24.05 4.36 -17.79
N VAL A 86 24.38 3.23 -18.40
CA VAL A 86 25.72 2.63 -18.38
C VAL A 86 26.38 2.94 -19.72
N SER A 87 27.19 4.01 -19.72
CA SER A 87 27.86 4.55 -20.91
C SER A 87 26.88 5.01 -22.01
N THR A 88 25.70 5.50 -21.63
CA THR A 88 24.72 6.11 -22.54
C THR A 88 25.20 7.47 -23.06
N ASP A 89 24.76 7.80 -24.26
CA ASP A 89 24.89 9.14 -24.84
C ASP A 89 23.58 9.94 -24.67
N THR A 90 23.50 11.09 -25.33
CA THR A 90 22.32 11.98 -25.27
C THR A 90 21.19 11.57 -26.20
N LEU A 91 21.37 10.56 -27.05
CA LEU A 91 20.41 10.09 -28.04
C LEU A 91 19.71 8.79 -27.63
N SER A 92 20.25 8.07 -26.65
CA SER A 92 19.59 6.93 -26.03
C SER A 92 18.34 7.37 -25.25
N VAL A 93 17.22 6.67 -25.49
CA VAL A 93 15.90 7.02 -24.95
C VAL A 93 15.33 5.85 -24.16
N PHE A 94 14.77 6.14 -22.99
CA PHE A 94 13.95 5.21 -22.24
C PHE A 94 12.51 5.72 -22.18
N ILE A 95 11.55 4.85 -22.48
CA ILE A 95 10.13 5.20 -22.60
C ILE A 95 9.33 4.38 -21.59
N VAL A 96 8.46 5.07 -20.84
CA VAL A 96 7.44 4.49 -19.98
C VAL A 96 6.09 4.73 -20.64
N GLU A 97 5.36 3.66 -20.88
CA GLU A 97 4.02 3.68 -21.47
C GLU A 97 3.03 2.99 -20.53
N GLY A 98 1.76 3.40 -20.58
CA GLY A 98 0.67 2.77 -19.84
C GLY A 98 -0.40 2.25 -20.78
N LEU A 99 -0.93 1.06 -20.49
CA LEU A 99 -2.12 0.55 -21.16
C LEU A 99 -3.35 1.19 -20.50
N LYS A 100 -4.05 2.05 -21.22
CA LYS A 100 -5.27 2.74 -20.79
C LYS A 100 -6.32 2.59 -21.89
N ASP A 101 -7.52 2.14 -21.52
CA ASP A 101 -8.63 1.96 -22.46
C ASP A 101 -8.25 1.11 -23.71
N ASN A 102 -7.47 0.05 -23.50
CA ASN A 102 -6.89 -0.84 -24.52
C ASN A 102 -5.87 -0.21 -25.49
N GLU A 103 -5.40 1.01 -25.21
CA GLU A 103 -4.36 1.68 -25.99
C GLU A 103 -3.12 1.97 -25.13
N TRP A 104 -1.94 1.87 -25.75
CA TRP A 104 -0.69 2.27 -25.11
C TRP A 104 -0.48 3.77 -25.27
N ILE A 105 -0.39 4.49 -24.15
CA ILE A 105 -0.08 5.91 -24.11
C ILE A 105 1.31 6.15 -23.53
N GLU A 106 2.05 7.13 -24.05
CA GLU A 106 3.33 7.55 -23.44
C GLU A 106 3.05 8.27 -22.12
N ILE A 107 3.61 7.76 -21.03
CA ILE A 107 3.56 8.39 -19.70
C ILE A 107 4.80 9.26 -19.49
N LYS A 108 5.97 8.75 -19.89
CA LYS A 108 7.23 9.46 -19.73
C LYS A 108 8.26 9.03 -20.76
N LYS A 109 8.88 10.02 -21.38
CA LYS A 109 10.13 9.85 -22.13
C LYS A 109 11.32 10.40 -21.33
N ILE A 110 12.37 9.60 -21.19
CA ILE A 110 13.61 9.94 -20.49
C ILE A 110 14.73 10.00 -21.54
N CYS A 111 15.18 11.22 -21.82
CA CYS A 111 16.27 11.51 -22.74
C CYS A 111 16.84 12.90 -22.39
N PRO A 112 18.14 13.05 -22.09
CA PRO A 112 19.12 11.98 -21.99
C PRO A 112 18.93 11.10 -20.75
N ILE A 113 19.45 9.87 -20.78
CA ILE A 113 19.49 8.98 -19.61
C ILE A 113 20.76 9.29 -18.81
N LEU A 114 20.60 9.73 -17.55
CA LEU A 114 21.73 10.10 -16.70
C LEU A 114 22.64 8.91 -16.39
N ARG A 115 23.95 9.15 -16.36
CA ARG A 115 24.97 8.13 -16.04
C ARG A 115 25.15 7.88 -14.54
N THR A 116 24.47 8.67 -13.72
CA THR A 116 24.30 8.47 -12.27
C THR A 116 22.94 7.82 -12.02
N GLY A 117 22.87 6.91 -11.05
CA GLY A 117 21.59 6.31 -10.66
C GLY A 117 20.59 7.37 -10.20
N GLN A 118 19.37 7.31 -10.72
CA GLN A 118 18.32 8.26 -10.42
C GLN A 118 17.00 7.53 -10.14
N LYS A 119 16.31 7.96 -9.08
CA LYS A 119 14.93 7.56 -8.82
C LYS A 119 13.96 8.51 -9.53
N TYR A 120 13.01 7.93 -10.25
CA TYR A 120 11.87 8.64 -10.83
C TYR A 120 10.63 8.41 -9.96
N GLN A 121 9.81 9.45 -9.82
CA GLN A 121 8.49 9.42 -9.21
C GLN A 121 7.52 10.08 -10.19
N ILE A 122 6.47 9.37 -10.57
CA ILE A 122 5.57 9.75 -11.66
C ILE A 122 4.14 9.49 -11.21
N SER A 123 3.27 10.50 -11.32
CA SER A 123 1.83 10.31 -11.20
C SER A 123 1.29 9.63 -12.45
N LEU A 124 0.52 8.56 -12.26
CA LEU A 124 -0.09 7.79 -13.33
C LEU A 124 -1.44 8.43 -13.74
N PRO A 125 -1.77 8.43 -15.04
CA PRO A 125 -3.14 8.71 -15.47
C PRO A 125 -4.13 7.69 -14.90
N ASP A 126 -5.38 8.12 -14.71
CA ASP A 126 -6.46 7.23 -14.29
C ASP A 126 -6.65 6.05 -15.27
N ASN A 127 -7.08 4.91 -14.75
CA ASN A 127 -7.39 3.69 -15.50
C ASN A 127 -6.22 3.07 -16.29
N VAL A 128 -4.97 3.42 -15.98
CA VAL A 128 -3.82 2.62 -16.45
C VAL A 128 -3.83 1.27 -15.73
N ILE A 129 -3.75 0.18 -16.50
CA ILE A 129 -3.85 -1.19 -15.97
C ILE A 129 -2.60 -2.05 -16.21
N ARG A 130 -1.67 -1.61 -17.07
CA ARG A 130 -0.34 -2.21 -17.27
C ARG A 130 0.66 -1.11 -17.60
N LEU A 131 1.94 -1.34 -17.32
CA LEU A 131 3.03 -0.47 -17.75
C LEU A 131 4.01 -1.22 -18.64
N ARG A 132 4.54 -0.52 -19.64
CA ARG A 132 5.63 -0.97 -20.50
C ARG A 132 6.81 -0.03 -20.36
N PHE A 133 7.98 -0.61 -20.18
CA PHE A 133 9.25 0.09 -20.08
C PHE A 133 10.12 -0.35 -21.23
N SER A 134 10.51 0.55 -22.12
CA SER A 134 11.20 0.22 -23.37
C SER A 134 12.47 1.03 -23.55
N TYR A 135 13.50 0.42 -24.13
CA TYR A 135 14.75 1.07 -24.45
C TYR A 135 14.95 1.22 -25.96
N ILE A 136 15.29 2.44 -26.39
CA ILE A 136 15.77 2.75 -27.75
C ILE A 136 17.23 3.16 -27.60
N LYS A 137 18.13 2.33 -28.10
CA LYS A 137 19.57 2.49 -27.94
C LYS A 137 20.17 3.33 -29.05
N SER A 138 20.92 4.35 -28.67
CA SER A 138 21.98 4.94 -29.49
C SER A 138 23.35 4.42 -29.03
N SER A 139 23.69 4.66 -27.77
CA SER A 139 24.91 4.16 -27.13
C SER A 139 24.64 3.67 -25.70
N GLY A 140 25.52 2.80 -25.21
CA GLY A 140 25.44 2.27 -23.83
C GLY A 140 24.23 1.39 -23.55
N ASN A 141 24.06 1.04 -22.28
CA ASN A 141 22.97 0.22 -21.78
C ASN A 141 22.22 0.96 -20.67
N VAL A 142 21.09 0.40 -20.25
CA VAL A 142 20.31 0.91 -19.12
C VAL A 142 20.25 -0.16 -18.04
N ALA A 143 20.54 0.24 -16.81
CA ALA A 143 20.18 -0.51 -15.61
C ALA A 143 18.83 0.01 -15.09
N PHE A 144 17.90 -0.89 -14.80
CA PHE A 144 16.56 -0.57 -14.30
C PHE A 144 16.26 -1.39 -13.05
N ASP A 145 15.74 -0.74 -12.00
CA ASP A 145 15.59 -1.36 -10.69
C ASP A 145 14.49 -0.70 -9.82
N ASP A 146 14.24 -1.25 -8.63
CA ASP A 146 13.40 -0.68 -7.57
C ASP A 146 12.00 -0.23 -8.03
N LEU A 147 11.32 -1.04 -8.86
CA LEU A 147 9.99 -0.71 -9.39
C LEU A 147 8.93 -0.84 -8.29
N VAL A 148 8.17 0.23 -8.09
CA VAL A 148 7.07 0.30 -7.13
C VAL A 148 5.88 1.00 -7.78
N LEU A 149 4.72 0.34 -7.71
CA LEU A 149 3.41 0.94 -7.95
C LEU A 149 2.70 1.12 -6.63
N SER A 150 2.14 2.30 -6.43
CA SER A 150 1.42 2.65 -5.22
C SER A 150 0.22 3.54 -5.49
N ARG A 151 -0.55 3.78 -4.44
CA ARG A 151 -1.56 4.82 -4.37
C ARG A 151 -1.60 5.43 -2.98
N PRO A 152 -2.19 6.61 -2.76
CA PRO A 152 -2.50 7.09 -1.42
C PRO A 152 -3.25 6.02 -0.62
N SER A 153 -2.88 5.84 0.64
CA SER A 153 -3.60 4.94 1.52
C SER A 153 -4.99 5.51 1.80
N ARG A 154 -6.03 4.93 1.21
CA ARG A 154 -7.42 5.17 1.59
C ARG A 154 -7.69 4.52 2.95
N PRO A 155 -8.44 5.17 3.89
CA PRO A 155 -8.95 4.49 5.07
C PRO A 155 -9.77 3.26 4.66
N PRO A 156 -9.75 2.15 5.41
CA PRO A 156 -10.59 1.01 5.08
C PRO A 156 -12.07 1.42 5.03
N GLN A 157 -12.86 0.73 4.22
CA GLN A 157 -14.31 0.87 4.24
C GLN A 157 -14.91 -0.28 5.03
N ILE A 158 -15.68 0.05 6.07
CA ILE A 158 -16.39 -0.97 6.84
C ILE A 158 -17.56 -1.48 5.99
N LEU A 159 -17.52 -2.77 5.67
CA LEU A 159 -18.53 -3.44 4.85
C LEU A 159 -19.67 -3.99 5.73
N SER A 160 -19.34 -4.48 6.93
CA SER A 160 -20.33 -4.98 7.88
C SER A 160 -19.76 -5.02 9.31
N GLY A 161 -20.68 -5.02 10.28
CA GLY A 161 -20.38 -5.27 11.69
C GLY A 161 -21.49 -6.13 12.29
N LYS A 162 -21.13 -7.14 13.08
CA LYS A 162 -22.08 -8.08 13.68
C LYS A 162 -21.67 -8.42 15.11
N MET A 163 -22.65 -8.41 16.01
CA MET A 163 -22.49 -8.99 17.35
C MET A 163 -22.30 -10.50 17.26
N VAL A 164 -21.18 -11.00 17.78
CA VAL A 164 -20.86 -12.44 17.83
C VAL A 164 -21.21 -13.03 19.19
N LYS A 165 -20.94 -12.28 20.25
CA LYS A 165 -21.20 -12.70 21.63
C LYS A 165 -21.55 -11.51 22.49
N ILE A 166 -22.52 -11.69 23.38
CA ILE A 166 -22.87 -10.72 24.42
C ILE A 166 -22.79 -11.46 25.77
N SER A 167 -22.24 -10.81 26.77
CA SER A 167 -22.15 -11.29 28.15
C SER A 167 -22.24 -10.07 29.08
N ASP A 168 -22.50 -10.29 30.37
CA ASP A 168 -22.85 -9.25 31.34
C ASP A 168 -21.96 -7.99 31.29
N TYR A 169 -20.64 -8.15 31.12
CA TYR A 169 -19.67 -7.04 31.14
C TYR A 169 -18.84 -6.91 29.85
N THR A 170 -19.11 -7.76 28.85
CA THR A 170 -18.29 -7.84 27.63
C THR A 170 -19.12 -8.20 26.41
N ALA A 171 -18.71 -7.72 25.25
CA ALA A 171 -19.25 -8.18 23.99
C ALA A 171 -18.14 -8.42 22.96
N GLU A 172 -18.41 -9.25 21.96
CA GLU A 172 -17.54 -9.44 20.82
C GLU A 172 -18.27 -9.03 19.55
N VAL A 173 -17.60 -8.22 18.74
CA VAL A 173 -18.08 -7.74 17.45
C VAL A 173 -17.12 -8.24 16.37
N GLU A 174 -17.67 -8.85 15.33
CA GLU A 174 -16.92 -9.15 14.11
C GLU A 174 -17.19 -8.05 13.10
N ILE A 175 -16.13 -7.45 12.59
CA ILE A 175 -16.18 -6.34 11.64
C ILE A 175 -15.47 -6.81 10.37
N THR A 176 -16.10 -6.60 9.22
CA THR A 176 -15.51 -6.84 7.92
C THR A 176 -15.27 -5.51 7.21
N ALA A 177 -14.09 -5.35 6.63
CA ALA A 177 -13.68 -4.20 5.84
C ALA A 177 -13.09 -4.64 4.49
N ASP A 178 -13.00 -3.72 3.54
CA ASP A 178 -12.50 -3.98 2.19
C ASP A 178 -10.97 -4.16 2.10
N THR A 179 -10.23 -3.64 3.08
CA THR A 179 -8.76 -3.75 3.19
C THR A 179 -8.33 -3.69 4.65
N SER A 180 -7.08 -4.07 4.93
CA SER A 180 -6.44 -3.92 6.24
C SER A 180 -6.31 -2.45 6.67
N GLY A 181 -6.24 -2.19 7.98
CA GLY A 181 -6.05 -0.85 8.52
C GLY A 181 -6.34 -0.75 10.02
N THR A 182 -6.94 0.37 10.44
CA THR A 182 -7.33 0.64 11.83
C THR A 182 -8.79 1.07 11.89
N ILE A 183 -9.51 0.58 12.90
CA ILE A 183 -10.85 1.04 13.27
C ILE A 183 -10.77 1.72 14.63
N ALA A 184 -11.24 2.96 14.73
CA ALA A 184 -11.60 3.61 15.97
C ALA A 184 -13.01 3.17 16.37
N TYR A 185 -13.21 2.84 17.65
CA TYR A 185 -14.52 2.47 18.18
C TYR A 185 -14.85 3.27 19.43
N MET A 186 -16.13 3.56 19.63
CA MET A 186 -16.68 4.19 20.82
C MET A 186 -17.99 3.49 21.18
N VAL A 187 -18.13 3.10 22.45
CA VAL A 187 -19.32 2.44 23.01
C VAL A 187 -19.94 3.36 24.04
N VAL A 188 -21.19 3.74 23.83
CA VAL A 188 -21.93 4.65 24.71
C VAL A 188 -23.37 4.16 24.90
N PRO A 189 -24.03 4.45 26.03
CA PRO A 189 -25.45 4.17 26.20
C PRO A 189 -26.29 4.80 25.08
N ASP A 190 -27.39 4.16 24.70
CA ASP A 190 -28.33 4.70 23.69
C ASP A 190 -29.06 5.99 24.13
N SER A 191 -28.89 6.38 25.39
CA SER A 191 -29.43 7.61 25.97
C SER A 191 -28.59 8.87 25.71
N VAL A 192 -27.37 8.75 25.16
CA VAL A 192 -26.53 9.90 24.79
C VAL A 192 -26.51 10.13 23.29
N SER A 193 -26.24 11.36 22.85
CA SER A 193 -26.25 11.70 21.42
C SER A 193 -25.12 11.04 20.65
N GLN A 194 -25.34 10.66 19.40
CA GLN A 194 -24.30 10.12 18.51
C GLN A 194 -23.04 11.02 18.44
N PRO A 195 -21.81 10.45 18.48
CA PRO A 195 -20.58 11.18 18.24
C PRO A 195 -20.41 11.58 16.76
N GLU A 196 -19.82 12.74 16.52
CA GLU A 196 -19.30 13.15 15.22
C GLU A 196 -17.95 12.50 14.92
N ILE A 197 -17.48 12.60 13.67
CA ILE A 197 -16.18 12.07 13.24
C ILE A 197 -15.04 12.64 14.09
N VAL A 198 -15.08 13.92 14.45
CA VAL A 198 -14.04 14.55 15.27
C VAL A 198 -13.92 13.88 16.64
N HIS A 199 -15.04 13.49 17.26
CA HIS A 199 -15.03 12.78 18.54
C HIS A 199 -14.45 11.36 18.39
N MET A 200 -14.62 10.71 17.24
CA MET A 200 -14.04 9.40 16.98
C MET A 200 -12.52 9.45 16.75
N LEU A 201 -11.97 10.61 16.40
CA LEU A 201 -10.53 10.84 16.26
C LEU A 201 -9.91 11.37 17.57
N HIS A 202 -10.71 12.04 18.40
CA HIS A 202 -10.34 12.67 19.66
C HIS A 202 -11.42 12.39 20.71
N PHE A 203 -11.37 11.22 21.34
CA PHE A 203 -12.39 10.77 22.30
C PHE A 203 -12.58 11.75 23.47
N ASP A 204 -11.51 12.45 23.87
CA ASP A 204 -11.49 13.48 24.91
C ASP A 204 -12.34 14.71 24.59
N GLN A 205 -12.70 14.91 23.32
CA GLN A 205 -13.56 16.00 22.87
C GLN A 205 -15.04 15.65 22.87
N TYR A 206 -15.40 14.39 23.16
CA TYR A 206 -16.80 13.98 23.18
C TYR A 206 -17.56 14.61 24.36
N PRO A 207 -18.71 15.29 24.13
CA PRO A 207 -19.43 16.00 25.20
C PRO A 207 -19.89 15.11 26.36
N TYR A 208 -20.06 13.81 26.12
CA TYR A 208 -20.48 12.83 27.13
C TYR A 208 -19.32 11.87 27.48
N LEU A 209 -18.11 12.39 27.65
CA LEU A 209 -16.90 11.61 27.96
C LEU A 209 -17.10 10.58 29.09
N ASN A 210 -17.80 10.96 30.17
CA ASN A 210 -18.06 10.07 31.31
C ASN A 210 -19.06 8.95 31.01
N ALA A 211 -19.76 9.00 29.88
CA ALA A 211 -20.70 7.98 29.44
C ALA A 211 -20.05 6.95 28.49
N ILE A 212 -18.78 7.13 28.10
CA ILE A 212 -18.07 6.15 27.29
C ILE A 212 -17.81 4.89 28.13
N ALA A 213 -18.45 3.78 27.75
CA ALA A 213 -18.24 2.49 28.38
C ALA A 213 -16.92 1.84 27.92
N ASP A 214 -16.63 1.92 26.62
CA ASP A 214 -15.38 1.43 26.04
C ASP A 214 -15.03 2.28 24.80
N SER A 215 -13.74 2.47 24.54
CA SER A 215 -13.26 3.14 23.34
C SER A 215 -11.84 2.73 23.04
N GLY A 216 -11.44 2.81 21.77
CA GLY A 216 -10.09 2.44 21.40
C GLY A 216 -9.86 2.39 19.91
N HIS A 217 -8.68 1.88 19.56
CA HIS A 217 -8.25 1.67 18.19
C HIS A 217 -7.85 0.21 18.02
N VAL A 218 -8.38 -0.46 17.00
CA VAL A 218 -8.02 -1.84 16.65
C VAL A 218 -7.39 -1.89 15.26
N GLY A 219 -6.13 -2.27 15.22
CA GLY A 219 -5.40 -2.54 13.97
C GLY A 219 -5.68 -3.95 13.47
N PHE A 220 -5.81 -4.12 12.16
CA PHE A 220 -6.13 -5.41 11.56
C PHE A 220 -5.39 -5.60 10.23
N LYS A 221 -4.85 -6.80 10.01
CA LYS A 221 -4.05 -7.17 8.83
C LYS A 221 -4.82 -7.96 7.77
N SER A 222 -5.99 -8.47 8.13
CA SER A 222 -6.95 -9.19 7.27
C SER A 222 -8.10 -8.26 6.88
N THR A 223 -9.11 -8.76 6.16
CA THR A 223 -10.38 -8.04 5.91
C THR A 223 -11.38 -8.19 7.06
N THR A 224 -11.17 -9.15 7.96
CA THR A 224 -12.03 -9.38 9.13
C THR A 224 -11.27 -9.16 10.43
N VAL A 225 -11.89 -8.50 11.40
CA VAL A 225 -11.34 -8.28 12.75
C VAL A 225 -12.38 -8.58 13.82
N ARG A 226 -11.92 -9.11 14.95
CA ARG A 226 -12.75 -9.28 16.16
C ARG A 226 -12.38 -8.22 17.19
N LEU A 227 -13.35 -7.38 17.50
CA LEU A 227 -13.29 -6.38 18.55
C LEU A 227 -13.92 -6.96 19.83
N LYS A 228 -13.16 -6.94 20.92
CA LYS A 228 -13.67 -7.30 22.24
C LYS A 228 -13.95 -6.02 23.03
N LEU A 229 -15.21 -5.83 23.39
CA LEU A 229 -15.69 -4.76 24.25
C LEU A 229 -15.67 -5.21 25.71
N THR A 230 -15.39 -4.27 26.59
CA THR A 230 -15.24 -4.43 28.03
C THR A 230 -15.97 -3.31 28.78
N ASN A 231 -16.01 -3.38 30.12
CA ASN A 231 -16.60 -2.37 30.99
C ASN A 231 -18.08 -2.04 30.69
N LEU A 232 -18.81 -3.00 30.12
CA LEU A 232 -20.25 -2.86 29.90
C LEU A 232 -21.01 -3.02 31.22
N THR A 233 -22.14 -2.34 31.34
CA THR A 233 -23.04 -2.49 32.50
C THR A 233 -24.24 -3.36 32.09
N PRO A 234 -24.56 -4.43 32.85
CA PRO A 234 -25.73 -5.25 32.58
C PRO A 234 -27.01 -4.42 32.53
N SER A 235 -27.93 -4.79 31.63
CA SER A 235 -29.25 -4.12 31.45
C SER A 235 -29.20 -2.68 30.92
N ILE A 236 -28.05 -2.21 30.45
CA ILE A 236 -27.94 -0.97 29.68
C ILE A 236 -27.87 -1.31 28.19
N HIS A 237 -28.66 -0.59 27.38
CA HIS A 237 -28.59 -0.67 25.93
C HIS A 237 -27.47 0.23 25.41
N TYR A 238 -26.67 -0.28 24.48
CA TYR A 238 -25.49 0.42 23.98
C TYR A 238 -25.55 0.63 22.47
N TRP A 239 -24.99 1.76 22.05
CA TRP A 239 -24.55 1.98 20.68
C TRP A 239 -23.04 1.81 20.57
N ILE A 240 -22.62 1.19 19.47
CA ILE A 240 -21.22 1.08 19.06
C ILE A 240 -21.07 1.91 17.79
N PHE A 241 -20.23 2.93 17.86
CA PHE A 241 -19.82 3.73 16.71
C PHE A 241 -18.46 3.24 16.24
N LEU A 242 -18.35 2.98 14.93
CA LEU A 242 -17.13 2.49 14.30
C LEU A 242 -16.72 3.46 13.19
N LEU A 243 -15.46 3.90 13.23
CA LEU A 243 -14.86 4.74 12.21
C LEU A 243 -13.57 4.07 11.70
N ALA A 244 -13.50 3.81 10.41
CA ALA A 244 -12.25 3.38 9.80
C ALA A 244 -11.33 4.59 9.53
N THR A 245 -10.15 4.60 10.15
CA THR A 245 -9.25 5.76 10.17
C THR A 245 -7.96 5.54 9.39
N GLY A 246 -7.67 4.31 8.94
CA GLY A 246 -6.43 4.01 8.20
C GLY A 246 -5.18 4.02 9.09
N SER A 247 -4.03 4.45 8.55
CA SER A 247 -2.71 4.39 9.24
C SER A 247 -2.35 5.64 10.06
N LYS A 248 -3.14 6.69 9.93
CA LYS A 248 -3.19 7.92 10.76
C LYS A 248 -4.60 8.47 10.63
N ASN A 249 -5.07 9.25 11.61
CA ASN A 249 -6.31 10.05 11.70
C ASN A 249 -6.65 10.89 10.44
N ASN A 250 -6.64 10.28 9.26
CA ASN A 250 -6.70 10.93 7.97
C ASN A 250 -8.17 11.15 7.67
N THR A 251 -8.57 12.42 7.72
CA THR A 251 -9.93 12.93 7.62
C THR A 251 -10.42 12.98 6.18
N ASP A 252 -9.87 12.19 5.25
CA ASP A 252 -10.34 12.14 3.86
C ASP A 252 -11.68 11.38 3.76
N ASP A 253 -12.71 12.09 4.23
CA ASP A 253 -14.11 12.33 3.81
C ASP A 253 -14.92 11.23 3.09
N SER A 254 -14.48 9.97 3.15
CA SER A 254 -15.27 8.82 2.69
C SER A 254 -15.57 7.81 3.79
N SER A 255 -14.95 7.96 4.97
CA SER A 255 -15.20 7.08 6.11
C SER A 255 -16.55 7.41 6.75
N LYS A 256 -17.52 6.51 6.60
CA LYS A 256 -18.83 6.61 7.25
C LYS A 256 -18.79 5.97 8.63
N LEU A 257 -19.50 6.56 9.58
CA LEU A 257 -19.77 5.92 10.86
C LEU A 257 -20.69 4.73 10.63
N LEU A 258 -20.24 3.55 11.03
CA LEU A 258 -21.14 2.41 11.19
C LEU A 258 -21.62 2.39 12.65
N THR A 259 -22.94 2.31 12.81
CA THR A 259 -23.58 2.18 14.13
C THR A 259 -24.14 0.78 14.29
N LEU A 260 -23.82 0.14 15.41
CA LEU A 260 -24.44 -1.10 15.87
C LEU A 260 -25.14 -0.84 17.20
N SER A 261 -26.20 -1.59 17.49
CA SER A 261 -26.91 -1.53 18.77
C SER A 261 -27.00 -2.93 19.38
N PHE A 262 -26.93 -3.03 20.70
CA PHE A 262 -27.14 -4.28 21.43
C PHE A 262 -27.63 -4.07 22.86
#